data_AF-A0AA90TJ87-F1
#
_entry.id   AF-A0AA90TJ87-F1
#
_cell.length_a   1.000
_cell.length_b   1.000
_cell.length_c   1.000
_cell.angle_alpha   90.00
_cell.angle_beta   90.00
_cell.angle_gamma   90.00
#
_symmetry.space_group_name_H-M   'P 1'
#
loop_
_entity.id
_entity.type
_entity.pdbx_description
1 polymer ?
#
loop_
_entity_poly.entity_id
_entity_poly.type
_entity_poly.pdbx_seq_one_letter_code
_entity_poly.pdbx_strand_id
1 'polypeptide(L)'
;MLELLRGRRMPTPAQVLADELQVSVRTVYRNIVALQAEGLPIRAIPQAGYLLDPQGFLRPASFSALEAEAVHLGLRLIEERGSTPLREAARSAHRKMVDSSHAMEMASRHASFTVAPDSGHAQIIDVLHGAMTRELRVESYISRRAGQ
;
A
#
# COMPACT_ATOMS: atom_id res chain seq x y z
N MET A 1 -10.77 -9.17 20.85
CA MET A 1 -11.41 -9.23 19.51
C MET A 1 -10.38 -9.26 18.39
N LEU A 2 -9.45 -8.29 18.30
CA LEU A 2 -8.41 -8.30 17.26
C LEU A 2 -7.59 -9.59 17.26
N GLU A 3 -7.12 -10.06 18.42
CA GLU A 3 -6.41 -11.35 18.55
C GLU A 3 -7.23 -12.54 18.03
N LEU A 4 -8.53 -12.58 18.32
CA LEU A 4 -9.41 -13.64 17.82
C LEU A 4 -9.52 -13.61 16.29
N LEU A 5 -9.50 -12.43 15.67
CA LEU A 5 -9.53 -12.32 14.21
C LEU A 5 -8.16 -12.61 13.57
N ARG A 6 -7.03 -12.28 14.25
CA ARG A 6 -5.67 -12.58 13.76
C ARG A 6 -5.43 -14.07 13.56
N GLY A 7 -6.01 -14.92 14.40
CA GLY A 7 -5.88 -16.38 14.31
C GLY A 7 -6.77 -17.04 13.24
N ARG A 8 -7.68 -16.30 12.59
CA ARG A 8 -8.71 -16.87 11.72
C ARG A 8 -8.47 -16.58 10.25
N ARG A 9 -8.48 -17.65 9.45
CA ARG A 9 -8.35 -17.58 7.98
C ARG A 9 -9.70 -17.44 7.27
N MET A 10 -10.81 -17.66 7.98
CA MET A 10 -12.18 -17.64 7.43
C MET A 10 -13.03 -16.58 8.14
N PRO A 11 -14.04 -16.00 7.46
CA PRO A 11 -14.96 -15.06 8.08
C PRO A 11 -15.64 -15.66 9.30
N THR A 12 -15.79 -14.85 10.35
CA THR A 12 -16.36 -15.27 11.63
C THR A 12 -17.63 -14.48 11.94
N PRO A 13 -18.78 -15.14 12.14
CA PRO A 13 -20.02 -14.48 12.47
C PRO A 13 -19.92 -13.63 13.74
N ALA A 14 -20.66 -12.52 13.78
CA ALA A 14 -20.70 -11.63 14.93
C ALA A 14 -21.13 -12.34 16.22
N GLN A 15 -22.04 -13.31 16.11
CA GLN A 15 -22.51 -14.13 17.22
C GLN A 15 -21.38 -14.98 17.81
N VAL A 16 -20.55 -15.63 16.97
CA VAL A 16 -19.41 -16.43 17.44
C VAL A 16 -18.40 -15.56 18.18
N LEU A 17 -18.12 -14.35 17.66
CA LEU A 17 -17.25 -13.40 18.35
C LEU A 17 -17.84 -12.93 19.69
N ALA A 18 -19.15 -12.74 19.75
CA ALA A 18 -19.87 -12.32 20.95
C ALA A 18 -19.79 -13.40 22.04
N ASP A 19 -20.03 -14.66 21.65
CA ASP A 19 -20.00 -15.81 22.54
C ASP A 19 -18.58 -16.05 23.08
N GLU A 20 -17.54 -16.03 22.23
CA GLU A 20 -16.16 -16.25 22.67
C GLU A 20 -15.62 -15.11 23.55
N LEU A 21 -16.04 -13.87 23.29
CA LEU A 21 -15.64 -12.72 24.09
C LEU A 21 -16.53 -12.48 25.30
N GLN A 22 -17.62 -13.25 25.47
CA GLN A 22 -18.63 -13.06 26.52
C GLN A 22 -19.19 -11.62 26.55
N VAL A 23 -19.48 -11.08 25.37
CA VAL A 23 -20.08 -9.74 25.20
C VAL A 23 -21.32 -9.81 24.32
N SER A 24 -22.11 -8.74 24.26
CA SER A 24 -23.24 -8.67 23.34
C SER A 24 -22.79 -8.49 21.88
N VAL A 25 -23.61 -8.95 20.93
CA VAL A 25 -23.40 -8.72 19.48
C VAL A 25 -23.30 -7.22 19.16
N ARG A 26 -24.07 -6.36 19.84
CA ARG A 26 -23.94 -4.90 19.72
C ARG A 26 -22.54 -4.40 20.06
N THR A 27 -21.89 -5.01 21.07
CA THR A 27 -20.52 -4.67 21.46
C THR A 27 -19.52 -5.12 20.40
N VAL A 28 -19.72 -6.29 19.79
CA VAL A 28 -18.92 -6.75 18.64
C VAL A 28 -19.00 -5.74 17.51
N TYR A 29 -20.20 -5.34 17.07
CA TYR A 29 -20.36 -4.35 16.00
C TYR A 29 -19.67 -3.02 16.31
N ARG A 30 -19.87 -2.48 17.53
CA ARG A 30 -19.23 -1.23 17.93
C ARG A 30 -17.70 -1.34 17.91
N ASN A 31 -17.16 -2.44 18.41
CA ASN A 31 -15.71 -2.66 18.41
C ASN A 31 -15.16 -2.83 16.99
N ILE A 32 -15.90 -3.47 16.07
CA ILE A 32 -15.45 -3.63 14.68
C ILE A 32 -15.32 -2.26 14.01
N VAL A 33 -16.32 -1.38 14.21
CA VAL A 33 -16.27 0.00 13.71
C VAL A 33 -15.09 0.76 14.28
N ALA A 34 -14.82 0.64 15.59
CA ALA A 34 -13.67 1.28 16.22
C ALA A 34 -12.33 0.79 15.65
N LEU A 35 -12.15 -0.53 15.50
CA LEU A 35 -10.93 -1.09 14.91
C LEU A 35 -10.74 -0.67 13.45
N GLN A 36 -11.83 -0.60 12.67
CA GLN A 36 -11.77 -0.07 11.30
C GLN A 36 -11.40 1.41 11.27
N ALA A 37 -11.86 2.21 12.23
CA ALA A 37 -11.48 3.62 12.37
C ALA A 37 -9.99 3.78 12.71
N GLU A 38 -9.41 2.84 13.46
CA GLU A 38 -7.96 2.73 13.72
C GLU A 38 -7.15 2.21 12.51
N GLY A 39 -7.79 1.91 11.39
CA GLY A 39 -7.12 1.48 10.15
C GLY A 39 -6.84 -0.03 10.08
N LEU A 40 -7.42 -0.83 10.96
CA LEU A 40 -7.28 -2.29 10.87
C LEU A 40 -8.10 -2.84 9.70
N PRO A 41 -7.52 -3.72 8.85
CA PRO A 41 -8.13 -4.18 7.61
C PRO A 41 -9.19 -5.26 7.87
N ILE A 42 -10.27 -4.93 8.56
CA ILE A 42 -11.36 -5.87 8.86
C ILE A 42 -12.45 -5.73 7.80
N ARG A 43 -12.75 -6.81 7.07
CA ARG A 43 -13.86 -6.88 6.10
C ARG A 43 -15.11 -7.44 6.74
N ALA A 44 -16.26 -6.84 6.42
CA ALA A 44 -17.57 -7.42 6.64
C ALA A 44 -17.98 -8.21 5.38
N ILE A 45 -18.08 -9.53 5.51
CA ILE A 45 -18.53 -10.42 4.45
C ILE A 45 -20.03 -10.66 4.64
N PRO A 46 -20.88 -10.28 3.67
CA PRO A 46 -22.32 -10.49 3.75
C PRO A 46 -22.63 -11.94 4.14
N GLN A 47 -23.49 -12.13 5.14
CA GLN A 47 -23.94 -13.42 5.65
C GLN A 47 -22.86 -14.33 6.29
N ALA A 48 -21.57 -14.01 6.18
CA ALA A 48 -20.48 -14.82 6.74
C ALA A 48 -19.78 -14.19 7.96
N GLY A 49 -19.88 -12.86 8.15
CA GLY A 49 -19.33 -12.16 9.32
C GLY A 49 -18.04 -11.40 9.02
N TYR A 50 -17.08 -11.43 9.93
CA TYR A 50 -15.90 -10.56 9.90
C TYR A 50 -14.61 -11.33 9.67
N LEU A 51 -13.72 -10.77 8.85
CA LEU A 51 -12.41 -11.33 8.56
C LEU A 51 -11.36 -10.22 8.64
N LEU A 52 -10.26 -10.46 9.35
CA LEU A 52 -9.08 -9.62 9.24
C LEU A 52 -8.36 -9.98 7.94
N ASP A 53 -8.27 -9.04 7.00
CA ASP A 53 -7.61 -9.21 5.72
C ASP A 53 -6.11 -8.93 5.85
N PRO A 54 -5.24 -9.95 5.78
CA PRO A 54 -3.80 -9.75 5.88
C PRO A 54 -3.20 -9.01 4.67
N GLN A 55 -3.95 -8.86 3.56
CA GLN A 55 -3.46 -8.18 2.36
C GLN A 55 -3.71 -6.66 2.36
N GLY A 56 -4.14 -6.09 3.49
CA GLY A 56 -4.00 -4.67 3.81
C GLY A 56 -4.52 -3.71 2.73
N PHE A 57 -5.81 -3.37 2.79
CA PHE A 57 -6.29 -2.23 2.02
C PHE A 57 -5.88 -0.93 2.72
N LEU A 58 -5.25 -0.02 1.99
CA LEU A 58 -5.20 1.38 2.38
C LEU A 58 -6.63 1.93 2.35
N ARG A 59 -7.06 2.62 3.42
CA ARG A 59 -8.32 3.38 3.41
C ARG A 59 -8.28 4.36 2.23
N PRO A 60 -9.40 4.64 1.54
CA PRO A 60 -9.48 5.81 0.67
C PRO A 60 -9.01 7.04 1.46
N ALA A 61 -7.84 7.55 1.10
CA ALA A 61 -7.24 8.69 1.75
C ALA A 61 -7.72 9.95 1.03
N SER A 62 -8.32 10.88 1.77
CA SER A 62 -8.53 12.24 1.27
C SER A 62 -7.17 12.92 1.28
N PHE A 63 -6.65 13.25 0.10
CA PHE A 63 -5.42 14.03 -0.06
C PHE A 63 -5.76 15.50 -0.25
N SER A 64 -5.03 16.39 0.40
CA SER A 64 -4.95 17.79 -0.03
C SER A 64 -4.28 17.88 -1.41
N ALA A 65 -4.41 19.02 -2.09
CA ALA A 65 -3.82 19.22 -3.41
C ALA A 65 -2.29 19.00 -3.41
N LEU A 66 -1.58 19.51 -2.39
CA LEU A 66 -0.13 19.36 -2.26
C LEU A 66 0.27 17.91 -1.93
N GLU A 67 -0.50 17.21 -1.10
CA GLU A 67 -0.22 15.79 -0.82
C GLU A 67 -0.44 14.93 -2.06
N ALA A 68 -1.50 15.20 -2.84
CA ALA A 68 -1.74 14.50 -4.11
C ALA A 68 -0.60 14.75 -5.11
N GLU A 69 -0.10 15.97 -5.21
CA GLU A 69 1.04 16.34 -6.06
C GLU A 69 2.33 15.64 -5.63
N ALA A 70 2.63 15.62 -4.32
CA ALA A 70 3.81 14.96 -3.77
C ALA A 70 3.79 13.45 -4.04
N VAL A 71 2.64 12.80 -3.82
CA VAL A 71 2.49 11.36 -4.11
C VAL A 71 2.59 11.10 -5.62
N HIS A 72 1.95 11.92 -6.45
CA HIS A 72 2.04 11.78 -7.91
C HIS A 72 3.50 11.86 -8.40
N LEU A 73 4.27 12.82 -7.90
CA LEU A 73 5.68 12.98 -8.21
C LEU A 73 6.49 11.74 -7.79
N GLY A 74 6.26 11.23 -6.58
CA GLY A 74 6.92 10.01 -6.08
C GLY A 74 6.60 8.78 -6.93
N LEU A 75 5.34 8.61 -7.34
CA LEU A 75 4.93 7.51 -8.22
C LEU A 75 5.61 7.62 -9.59
N ARG A 76 5.66 8.81 -10.19
CA ARG A 76 6.37 9.05 -11.46
C ARG A 76 7.87 8.74 -11.36
N LEU A 77 8.51 9.11 -10.27
CA LEU A 77 9.91 8.78 -10.02
C LEU A 77 10.12 7.25 -9.96
N ILE A 78 9.23 6.53 -9.29
CA ILE A 78 9.28 5.06 -9.19
C ILE A 78 8.97 4.41 -10.54
N GLU A 79 8.06 4.95 -11.34
CA GLU A 79 7.77 4.42 -12.69
C GLU A 79 9.00 4.49 -13.63
N GLU A 80 9.81 5.53 -13.49
CA GLU A 80 11.01 5.75 -14.30
C GLU A 80 12.25 5.04 -13.75
N ARG A 81 12.40 4.94 -12.42
CA ARG A 81 13.66 4.47 -11.77
C ARG A 81 13.50 3.31 -10.79
N GLY A 82 12.28 2.87 -10.51
CA GLY A 82 12.03 1.75 -9.60
C GLY A 82 12.43 0.42 -10.21
N SER A 83 12.50 -0.61 -9.36
CA SER A 83 12.58 -1.98 -9.85
C SER A 83 11.31 -2.33 -10.63
N THR A 84 11.38 -3.29 -11.55
CA THR A 84 10.25 -3.83 -12.31
C THR A 84 8.99 -4.05 -11.44
N PRO A 85 9.03 -4.75 -10.29
CA PRO A 85 7.85 -4.90 -9.42
C PRO A 85 7.37 -3.57 -8.82
N LEU A 86 8.27 -2.64 -8.47
CA LEU A 86 7.88 -1.33 -7.96
C LEU A 86 7.27 -0.44 -9.04
N ARG A 87 7.74 -0.51 -10.29
CA ARG A 87 7.18 0.21 -11.44
C ARG A 87 5.74 -0.24 -11.72
N GLU A 88 5.48 -1.53 -11.67
CA GLU A 88 4.13 -2.08 -11.81
C GLU A 88 3.21 -1.66 -10.66
N ALA A 89 3.71 -1.72 -9.42
CA ALA A 89 2.99 -1.26 -8.25
C ALA A 89 2.68 0.25 -8.32
N ALA A 90 3.63 1.07 -8.77
CA ALA A 90 3.45 2.51 -8.93
C ALA A 90 2.36 2.85 -9.96
N ARG A 91 2.35 2.19 -11.12
CA ARG A 91 1.28 2.34 -12.13
C ARG A 91 -0.09 1.95 -11.59
N SER A 92 -0.14 0.87 -10.79
CA SER A 92 -1.37 0.41 -10.14
C SER A 92 -1.87 1.43 -9.10
N ALA A 93 -0.97 1.94 -8.26
CA ALA A 93 -1.28 2.95 -7.27
C ALA A 93 -1.73 4.27 -7.92
N HIS A 94 -1.06 4.71 -8.98
CA HIS A 94 -1.41 5.91 -9.74
C HIS A 94 -2.85 5.83 -10.26
N ARG A 95 -3.25 4.72 -10.91
CA ARG A 95 -4.63 4.51 -11.37
C ARG A 95 -5.65 4.62 -10.23
N LYS A 96 -5.41 3.93 -9.12
CA LYS A 96 -6.29 3.97 -7.94
C LYS A 96 -6.41 5.38 -7.35
N MET A 97 -5.34 6.16 -7.42
CA MET A 97 -5.31 7.53 -6.91
C MET A 97 -6.11 8.48 -7.81
N VAL A 98 -6.03 8.33 -9.14
CA VAL A 98 -6.86 9.06 -10.12
C VAL A 98 -8.34 8.76 -9.91
N ASP A 99 -8.69 7.49 -9.70
CA ASP A 99 -10.08 7.06 -9.49
C ASP A 99 -10.68 7.59 -8.18
N SER A 100 -9.84 7.91 -7.18
CA SER A 100 -10.29 8.29 -5.83
C SER A 100 -10.38 9.81 -5.61
N SER A 101 -9.87 10.66 -6.51
CA SER A 101 -9.78 12.10 -6.24
C SER A 101 -9.99 13.00 -7.46
N HIS A 102 -10.99 13.89 -7.40
CA HIS A 102 -11.17 15.02 -8.32
C HIS A 102 -9.99 16.01 -8.27
N ALA A 103 -9.14 15.96 -7.21
CA ALA A 103 -7.96 16.81 -7.04
C ALA A 103 -6.82 16.48 -8.03
N MET A 104 -6.83 15.30 -8.65
CA MET A 104 -5.81 14.90 -9.62
C MET A 104 -5.87 15.71 -10.92
N GLU A 105 -7.07 16.15 -11.33
CA GLU A 105 -7.25 16.98 -12.53
C GLU A 105 -6.47 18.31 -12.45
N MET A 106 -6.28 18.83 -11.23
CA MET A 106 -5.49 20.05 -10.96
C MET A 106 -3.98 19.77 -10.86
N ALA A 107 -3.58 18.58 -10.40
CA ALA A 107 -2.17 18.17 -10.32
C ALA A 107 -1.60 17.79 -11.70
N SER A 108 -2.39 17.14 -12.56
CA SER A 108 -2.00 16.82 -13.94
C SER A 108 -1.68 18.06 -14.80
N ARG A 109 -2.24 19.23 -14.44
CA ARG A 109 -1.92 20.50 -15.12
C ARG A 109 -0.49 21.01 -14.85
N HIS A 110 0.16 20.52 -13.80
CA HIS A 110 1.50 20.97 -13.37
C HIS A 110 2.59 19.91 -13.57
N ALA A 111 2.33 18.82 -14.29
CA ALA A 111 3.29 17.76 -14.59
C ALA A 111 4.39 18.18 -15.59
N SER A 112 4.95 19.39 -15.42
CA SER A 112 6.11 19.91 -16.16
C SER A 112 7.44 19.41 -15.60
N PHE A 113 7.42 18.44 -14.67
CA PHE A 113 8.64 17.86 -14.13
C PHE A 113 9.10 16.66 -14.96
N THR A 114 10.14 16.88 -15.77
CA THR A 114 10.81 15.81 -16.51
C THR A 114 11.73 15.05 -15.58
N VAL A 115 11.33 13.83 -15.19
CA VAL A 115 12.27 12.88 -14.61
C VAL A 115 13.20 12.44 -15.72
N ALA A 116 14.51 12.71 -15.57
CA ALA A 116 15.50 12.28 -16.56
C ALA A 116 15.46 10.74 -16.70
N PRO A 117 15.43 10.21 -17.94
CA PRO A 117 15.30 8.78 -18.21
C PRO A 117 16.39 7.98 -17.48
N ASP A 118 16.08 6.73 -17.14
CA ASP A 118 17.03 5.84 -16.50
C ASP A 118 18.34 5.78 -17.31
N SER A 119 19.46 5.92 -16.61
CA SER A 119 20.81 5.96 -17.18
C SER A 119 21.40 4.56 -17.41
N GLY A 120 20.53 3.54 -17.48
CA GLY A 120 20.89 2.14 -17.68
C GLY A 120 21.10 1.35 -16.38
N HIS A 121 20.55 1.81 -15.25
CA HIS A 121 20.75 1.17 -13.95
C HIS A 121 19.58 0.27 -13.53
N ALA A 122 18.48 0.20 -14.30
CA ALA A 122 17.29 -0.59 -13.98
C ALA A 122 17.60 -2.03 -13.54
N GLN A 123 18.53 -2.71 -14.22
CA GLN A 123 18.89 -4.09 -13.92
C GLN A 123 19.63 -4.24 -12.58
N ILE A 124 20.43 -3.24 -12.19
CA ILE A 124 21.09 -3.19 -10.89
C ILE A 124 20.06 -2.91 -9.78
N ILE A 125 19.12 -2.01 -10.04
CA ILE A 125 18.04 -1.68 -9.10
C ILE A 125 17.14 -2.90 -8.85
N ASP A 126 16.86 -3.69 -9.88
CA ASP A 126 16.13 -4.95 -9.75
C ASP A 126 16.84 -5.97 -8.84
N VAL A 127 18.16 -6.13 -9.03
CA VAL A 127 18.98 -7.02 -8.19
C VAL A 127 19.00 -6.56 -6.74
N LEU A 128 19.22 -5.26 -6.51
CA LEU A 128 19.24 -4.69 -5.15
C LEU A 128 17.87 -4.81 -4.47
N HIS A 129 16.79 -4.53 -5.18
CA HIS A 129 15.43 -4.67 -4.66
C HIS A 129 15.12 -6.14 -4.31
N GLY A 130 15.44 -7.08 -5.21
CA GLY A 130 15.28 -8.51 -4.96
C GLY A 130 16.10 -9.01 -3.77
N ALA A 131 17.32 -8.47 -3.58
CA ALA A 131 18.15 -8.79 -2.44
C ALA A 131 17.59 -8.22 -1.13
N MET A 132 17.11 -6.97 -1.11
CA MET A 132 16.46 -6.37 0.04
C MET A 132 15.22 -7.16 0.49
N THR A 133 14.35 -7.54 -0.45
CA THR A 133 13.13 -8.31 -0.13
C THR A 133 13.45 -9.71 0.43
N ARG A 134 14.62 -10.27 0.12
CA ARG A 134 15.04 -11.62 0.50
C ARG A 134 16.15 -11.63 1.55
N GLU A 135 16.50 -10.48 2.11
CA GLU A 135 17.60 -10.29 3.06
C GLU A 135 18.94 -10.88 2.58
N LEU A 136 19.24 -10.76 1.29
CA LEU A 136 20.45 -11.28 0.67
C LEU A 136 21.55 -10.22 0.64
N ARG A 137 22.80 -10.65 0.85
CA ARG A 137 23.98 -9.80 0.70
C ARG A 137 24.36 -9.67 -0.78
N VAL A 138 24.57 -8.45 -1.25
CA VAL A 138 25.08 -8.15 -2.60
C VAL A 138 26.51 -7.64 -2.49
N GLU A 139 27.43 -8.25 -3.23
CA GLU A 139 28.78 -7.71 -3.43
C GLU A 139 28.81 -6.90 -4.72
N SER A 140 29.38 -5.69 -4.67
CA SER A 140 29.48 -4.81 -5.82
C SER A 140 30.88 -4.24 -5.97
N TYR A 141 31.27 -3.99 -7.22
CA TYR A 141 32.54 -3.35 -7.56
C TYR A 141 32.25 -1.99 -8.21
N ILE A 142 32.60 -0.91 -7.52
CA ILE A 142 32.42 0.47 -8.01
C ILE A 142 33.76 0.92 -8.61
N SER A 143 33.85 1.00 -9.93
CA SER A 143 35.01 1.59 -10.59
C SER A 143 34.90 3.12 -10.58
N ARG A 144 35.91 3.82 -10.05
CA ARG A 144 36.05 5.26 -10.27
C ARG A 144 36.65 5.47 -11.67
N ARG A 145 35.97 6.24 -12.52
CA ARG A 145 36.65 6.85 -13.67
C ARG A 145 37.65 7.87 -13.12
N ALA A 146 38.94 7.59 -13.28
CA ALA A 146 39.99 8.58 -13.09
C ALA A 146 39.76 9.73 -14.09
N GLY A 147 39.82 10.95 -13.58
CA GLY A 147 39.58 12.17 -14.35
C GLY A 147 40.57 12.34 -15.50
N GLN A 148 40.06 12.92 -16.59
CA GLN A 148 40.86 13.74 -17.50
C GLN A 148 41.03 15.12 -16.90
#